data_AF-A0A0V0H912-F1
#
_entry.id   AF-A0A0V0H912-F1
#
_cell.length_a   1.000
_cell.length_b   1.000
_cell.length_c   1.000
_cell.angle_alpha   90.00
_cell.angle_beta   90.00
_cell.angle_gamma   90.00
#
_symmetry.space_group_name_H-M   'P 1'
#
loop_
_entity.id
_entity.type
_entity.pdbx_description
1 polymer ?
#
loop_
_entity_poly.entity_id
_entity_poly.type
_entity_poly.pdbx_seq_one_letter_code
_entity_poly.pdbx_strand_id
1 'polypeptide(L)'
;MGYIYEAVDRAKEAIAKAFEGNAAKYKDIFKIIDERWQCQLHHPLHAAGHYLNPEFFFQNPGIENCQEVTDGLYACIEKLVPSTEVQDKIISEIPLYTRAEQQFGLPIAKRARTKRSPGK
;
A
#
# COMPACT_ATOMS: atom_id res chain seq x y z
N MET A 1 -8.83 3.47 -2.81
CA MET A 1 -8.09 2.19 -2.85
C MET A 1 -6.78 2.26 -2.08
N GLY A 2 -5.86 3.19 -2.36
CA GLY A 2 -4.54 3.25 -1.70
C GLY A 2 -4.49 3.70 -0.23
N TYR A 3 -5.63 3.82 0.46
CA TYR A 3 -5.73 4.18 1.88
C TYR A 3 -6.16 3.02 2.77
N ILE A 4 -6.66 1.92 2.19
CA ILE A 4 -7.28 0.84 2.96
C ILE A 4 -6.25 0.10 3.82
N TYR A 5 -5.09 -0.23 3.26
CA TYR A 5 -3.96 -0.83 4.02
C TYR A 5 -3.56 0.04 5.22
N GLU A 6 -3.24 1.31 4.96
CA GLU A 6 -2.87 2.26 6.01
C GLU A 6 -3.99 2.44 7.06
N ALA A 7 -5.26 2.48 6.64
CA ALA A 7 -6.38 2.66 7.55
C ALA A 7 -6.56 1.47 8.51
N VAL A 8 -6.33 0.23 8.02
CA VAL A 8 -6.37 -0.97 8.87
C VAL A 8 -5.21 -0.96 9.86
N ASP A 9 -4.01 -0.57 9.42
CA ASP A 9 -2.84 -0.50 10.29
C ASP A 9 -3.05 0.53 11.41
N ARG A 10 -3.45 1.76 11.07
CA ARG A 10 -3.79 2.80 12.05
C ARG A 10 -4.93 2.40 12.99
N ALA A 11 -5.90 1.64 12.50
CA ALA A 11 -6.98 1.13 13.34
C ALA A 11 -6.44 0.13 14.38
N LYS A 12 -5.57 -0.80 13.98
CA LYS A 12 -4.90 -1.73 14.89
C LYS A 12 -4.04 -0.99 15.91
N GLU A 13 -3.23 -0.02 15.48
CA GLU A 13 -2.44 0.82 16.39
C GLU A 13 -3.30 1.56 17.42
N ALA A 14 -4.41 2.16 16.98
CA ALA A 14 -5.33 2.88 17.85
C ALA A 14 -5.99 1.95 18.89
N ILE A 15 -6.37 0.75 18.48
CA ILE A 15 -6.90 -0.29 19.40
C ILE A 15 -5.83 -0.69 20.42
N ALA A 16 -4.61 -1.00 19.97
CA ALA A 16 -3.52 -1.38 20.88
C ALA A 16 -3.24 -0.27 21.89
N LYS A 17 -3.23 0.99 21.45
CA LYS A 17 -3.06 2.16 22.30
C LYS A 17 -4.21 2.34 23.31
N ALA A 18 -5.46 2.14 22.88
CA ALA A 18 -6.63 2.23 23.76
C ALA A 18 -6.60 1.21 24.90
N PHE A 19 -5.91 0.09 24.71
CA PHE A 19 -5.68 -0.93 25.72
C PHE A 19 -4.28 -0.87 26.35
N GLU A 20 -3.59 0.27 26.24
CA GLU A 20 -2.27 0.53 26.84
C GLU A 20 -1.21 -0.50 26.43
N GLY A 21 -1.31 -1.03 25.21
CA GLY A 21 -0.41 -2.07 24.70
C GLY A 21 -0.62 -3.46 25.31
N ASN A 22 -1.63 -3.65 26.17
CA ASN A 22 -1.93 -4.95 26.76
C ASN A 22 -2.56 -5.91 25.73
N ALA A 23 -1.71 -6.69 25.07
CA ALA A 23 -2.10 -7.63 24.01
C ALA A 23 -3.20 -8.60 24.42
N ALA A 24 -3.28 -8.99 25.70
CA ALA A 24 -4.33 -9.90 26.18
C ALA A 24 -5.75 -9.30 26.01
N LYS A 25 -5.88 -7.97 25.96
CA LYS A 25 -7.16 -7.27 25.81
C LYS A 25 -7.61 -7.07 24.36
N TYR A 26 -6.68 -7.08 23.39
CA TYR A 26 -7.00 -6.78 21.98
C TYR A 26 -6.63 -7.87 20.98
N LYS A 27 -5.92 -8.93 21.38
CA LYS A 27 -5.54 -10.03 20.48
C LYS A 27 -6.74 -10.64 19.74
N ASP A 28 -7.88 -10.78 20.41
CA ASP A 28 -9.07 -11.39 19.82
C ASP A 28 -9.74 -10.41 18.84
N ILE A 29 -9.64 -9.10 19.10
CA ILE A 29 -10.08 -8.05 18.19
C ILE A 29 -9.21 -8.04 16.93
N PHE A 30 -7.89 -8.13 17.08
CA PHE A 30 -6.96 -8.23 15.95
C PHE A 30 -7.24 -9.46 15.12
N LYS A 31 -7.47 -10.61 15.75
CA LYS A 31 -7.85 -11.84 15.05
C LYS A 31 -9.11 -11.65 14.20
N ILE A 32 -10.15 -11.00 14.73
CA ILE A 32 -11.37 -10.70 13.96
C ILE A 32 -11.06 -9.78 12.78
N ILE A 33 -10.23 -8.75 12.97
CA ILE A 33 -9.82 -7.84 11.89
C ILE A 33 -9.05 -8.61 10.82
N ASP A 34 -8.11 -9.48 11.21
CA ASP A 34 -7.29 -10.29 10.29
C ASP A 34 -8.13 -11.29 9.50
N GLU A 35 -9.09 -11.96 10.14
CA GLU A 35 -10.02 -12.86 9.46
C GLU A 35 -10.87 -12.10 8.42
N ARG A 36 -11.37 -10.91 8.77
CA ARG A 36 -12.12 -10.05 7.84
C ARG A 36 -11.24 -9.50 6.73
N TRP A 37 -10.00 -9.15 7.05
CA TRP A 37 -9.00 -8.74 6.09
C TRP A 37 -8.83 -9.83 5.04
N GLN A 38 -8.43 -11.04 5.44
CA GLN A 38 -8.17 -12.13 4.52
C GLN A 38 -9.40 -12.55 3.69
N CYS A 39 -10.60 -12.53 4.27
CA CYS A 39 -11.81 -12.96 3.56
C CYS A 39 -12.45 -11.91 2.64
N GLN A 40 -12.28 -10.61 2.91
CA GLN A 40 -13.09 -9.57 2.25
C GLN A 40 -12.29 -8.38 1.72
N LEU A 41 -11.20 -8.02 2.37
CA LEU A 41 -10.49 -6.75 2.12
C LEU A 41 -9.05 -6.96 1.62
N HIS A 42 -8.47 -8.14 1.78
CA HIS A 42 -7.16 -8.50 1.26
C HIS A 42 -7.29 -8.81 -0.22
N HIS A 43 -7.29 -7.76 -1.03
CA HIS A 43 -7.34 -7.85 -2.48
C HIS A 43 -6.04 -7.26 -3.05
N PRO A 44 -5.43 -7.89 -4.07
CA PRO A 44 -4.25 -7.35 -4.74
C PRO A 44 -4.39 -5.86 -5.09
N LEU A 45 -5.60 -5.42 -5.46
CA LEU A 45 -5.89 -4.03 -5.82
C LEU A 45 -5.69 -3.03 -4.66
N HIS A 46 -5.95 -3.45 -3.43
CA HIS A 46 -5.67 -2.63 -2.25
C HIS A 46 -4.17 -2.56 -1.98
N ALA A 47 -3.45 -3.66 -2.16
CA ALA A 47 -1.99 -3.72 -2.00
C ALA A 47 -1.27 -2.88 -3.05
N ALA A 48 -1.59 -3.08 -4.32
CA ALA A 48 -1.10 -2.25 -5.43
C ALA A 48 -1.42 -0.77 -5.21
N GLY A 49 -2.65 -0.46 -4.77
CA GLY A 49 -3.06 0.90 -4.46
C GLY A 49 -2.26 1.53 -3.33
N HIS A 50 -1.90 0.75 -2.30
CA HIS A 50 -1.08 1.22 -1.18
C HIS A 50 0.37 1.44 -1.62
N TYR A 51 0.96 0.48 -2.35
CA TYR A 51 2.31 0.59 -2.91
C TYR A 51 2.47 1.84 -3.79
N LEU A 52 1.49 2.09 -4.66
CA LEU A 52 1.55 3.21 -5.60
C LEU A 52 1.10 4.55 -4.99
N ASN A 53 0.63 4.57 -3.74
CA ASN A 53 0.23 5.81 -3.08
C ASN A 53 1.46 6.62 -2.63
N PRO A 54 1.80 7.74 -3.30
CA PRO A 54 3.02 8.50 -2.98
C PRO A 54 2.99 9.15 -1.59
N GLU A 55 1.79 9.33 -1.01
CA GLU A 55 1.65 9.82 0.36
C GLU A 55 2.27 8.83 1.36
N PHE A 56 1.97 7.54 1.22
CA PHE A 56 2.44 6.52 2.16
C PHE A 56 3.78 5.91 1.76
N PHE A 57 3.96 5.57 0.48
CA PHE A 57 5.19 4.93 0.00
C PHE A 57 6.45 5.73 0.39
N PHE A 58 6.42 7.05 0.15
CA PHE A 58 7.58 7.91 0.44
C PHE A 58 7.68 8.35 1.90
N GLN A 59 6.66 8.10 2.73
CA GLN A 59 6.72 8.31 4.19
C GLN A 59 7.23 7.06 4.91
N ASN A 60 6.93 5.87 4.38
CA ASN A 60 7.35 4.58 4.92
C ASN A 60 8.03 3.73 3.83
N PRO A 61 9.36 3.85 3.65
CA PRO A 61 10.11 3.03 2.70
C PRO A 61 10.05 1.52 2.98
N GLY A 62 9.60 1.10 4.17
CA GLY A 62 9.38 -0.30 4.50
C GLY A 62 8.34 -0.98 3.61
N ILE A 63 7.46 -0.20 2.97
CA ILE A 63 6.44 -0.70 2.03
C ILE A 63 7.09 -1.43 0.84
N GLU A 64 8.25 -0.98 0.36
CA GLU A 64 8.96 -1.64 -0.75
C GLU A 64 9.41 -3.06 -0.41
N ASN A 65 9.70 -3.32 0.88
CA ASN A 65 10.17 -4.61 1.37
C ASN A 65 9.03 -5.49 1.92
N CYS A 66 7.79 -5.02 1.89
CA CYS A 66 6.64 -5.78 2.37
C CYS A 66 6.16 -6.75 1.28
N GLN A 67 6.49 -8.04 1.44
CA GLN A 67 6.17 -9.09 0.47
C GLN A 67 4.67 -9.15 0.10
N GLU A 68 3.78 -9.01 1.08
CA GLU A 68 2.33 -8.99 0.85
C GLU A 68 1.93 -7.86 -0.12
N VAL A 69 2.52 -6.68 0.07
CA VAL A 69 2.20 -5.50 -0.72
C VAL A 69 2.82 -5.58 -2.12
N THR A 70 4.06 -6.05 -2.24
CA THR A 70 4.73 -6.24 -3.52
C THR A 70 4.07 -7.35 -4.35
N ASP A 71 3.72 -8.49 -3.75
CA ASP A 71 2.99 -9.55 -4.43
C ASP A 71 1.62 -9.07 -4.92
N GLY A 72 0.92 -8.30 -4.10
CA GLY A 72 -0.35 -7.70 -4.49
C GLY A 72 -0.23 -6.70 -5.65
N LEU A 73 0.89 -5.97 -5.76
CA LEU A 73 1.20 -5.13 -6.92
C LEU A 73 1.35 -5.97 -8.19
N TYR A 74 2.20 -7.00 -8.17
CA TYR A 74 2.46 -7.84 -9.34
C TYR A 74 1.23 -8.62 -9.78
N ALA A 75 0.49 -9.20 -8.83
CA ALA A 75 -0.78 -9.88 -9.11
C ALA A 75 -1.82 -8.94 -9.74
N CYS A 76 -1.83 -7.66 -9.37
CA CYS A 76 -2.68 -6.67 -10.05
C CYS A 76 -2.25 -6.38 -11.47
N ILE A 77 -0.96 -6.18 -11.70
CA ILE A 77 -0.43 -5.89 -13.02
C ILE A 77 -0.74 -7.07 -13.96
N GLU A 78 -0.44 -8.29 -13.53
CA GLU A 78 -0.72 -9.52 -14.29
C GLU A 78 -2.21 -9.65 -14.63
N LYS A 79 -3.10 -9.40 -13.67
CA LYS A 79 -4.54 -9.53 -13.87
C LYS A 79 -5.17 -8.43 -14.72
N LEU A 80 -4.70 -7.19 -14.60
CA LEU A 80 -5.31 -6.02 -15.23
C LEU A 80 -4.71 -5.65 -16.58
N VAL A 81 -3.50 -6.11 -16.89
CA VAL A 81 -2.75 -5.72 -18.09
C VAL A 81 -2.50 -6.96 -18.96
N PRO A 82 -3.30 -7.22 -20.01
CA PRO A 82 -3.15 -8.43 -20.82
C PRO A 82 -1.87 -8.50 -21.67
N SER A 83 -1.29 -7.36 -22.05
CA SER A 83 -0.09 -7.31 -22.90
C SER A 83 1.16 -7.41 -22.04
N THR A 84 1.98 -8.42 -22.31
CA THR A 84 3.27 -8.64 -21.67
C THR A 84 4.23 -7.48 -21.92
N GLU A 85 4.20 -6.88 -23.11
CA GLU A 85 5.02 -5.71 -23.44
C GLU A 85 4.66 -4.48 -22.60
N VAL A 86 3.38 -4.33 -22.23
CA VAL A 86 2.94 -3.26 -21.33
C VAL A 86 3.29 -3.59 -19.89
N GLN A 87 3.18 -4.86 -19.46
CA GLN A 87 3.64 -5.29 -18.13
C GLN A 87 5.13 -5.01 -17.94
N ASP A 88 5.99 -5.38 -18.91
CA ASP A 88 7.43 -5.15 -18.86
C ASP A 88 7.76 -3.66 -18.71
N LYS A 89 7.05 -2.79 -19.43
CA LYS A 89 7.20 -1.34 -19.31
C LYS A 89 6.82 -0.85 -17.92
N ILE A 90 5.68 -1.29 -17.38
CA ILE A 90 5.24 -0.92 -16.02
C ILE A 90 6.30 -1.36 -15.00
N ILE A 91 6.79 -2.60 -15.10
CA ILE A 91 7.81 -3.13 -14.19
C ILE A 91 9.10 -2.32 -14.30
N SER A 92 9.50 -1.89 -15.50
CA SER A 92 10.68 -1.05 -15.70
C SER A 92 10.56 0.36 -15.09
N GLU A 93 9.33 0.86 -14.90
CA GLU A 93 9.05 2.15 -14.26
C GLU A 93 9.04 2.06 -12.71
N ILE A 94 8.85 0.87 -12.13
CA ILE A 94 8.80 0.70 -10.66
C ILE A 94 10.07 1.26 -9.99
N PRO A 95 11.31 0.91 -10.41
CA PRO A 95 12.52 1.47 -9.80
C PRO A 95 12.67 2.98 -9.95
N LEU A 96 12.06 3.58 -10.99
CA LEU A 96 12.06 5.04 -11.19
C LEU A 96 11.11 5.71 -10.20
N TYR A 97 9.94 5.10 -9.98
CA TYR A 97 9.01 5.51 -8.94
C TYR A 97 9.65 5.40 -7.56
N THR A 98 10.17 4.23 -7.16
CA THR A 98 10.65 4.01 -5.79
C THR A 98 11.81 4.92 -5.42
N ARG A 99 12.73 5.18 -6.36
CA ARG A 99 13.87 6.10 -6.18
C ARG A 99 13.51 7.58 -6.39
N ALA A 100 12.27 7.88 -6.76
CA ALA A 100 11.82 9.22 -7.13
C ALA A 100 12.72 9.88 -8.19
N GLU A 101 12.98 9.15 -9.27
CA GLU A 101 13.78 9.60 -10.41
C GLU A 101 12.90 10.21 -11.50
N GLN A 102 13.53 10.88 -12.47
CA GLN A 102 12.87 11.50 -13.62
C GLN A 102 11.68 12.41 -13.20
N GLN A 103 10.49 12.17 -13.75
CA GLN A 103 9.29 12.95 -13.48
C GLN A 103 8.81 12.79 -12.03
N PHE A 104 9.02 11.64 -11.40
CA PHE A 104 8.68 11.40 -9.99
C PHE A 104 9.56 12.21 -9.03
N GLY A 105 10.75 12.60 -9.48
CA GLY A 105 11.73 13.39 -8.73
C GLY A 105 11.52 14.91 -8.76
N LEU A 106 10.69 15.40 -9.69
CA LEU A 106 10.49 16.84 -9.87
C LEU A 106 9.96 17.49 -8.58
N PRO A 107 10.40 18.72 -8.24
CA PRO A 107 9.93 19.41 -7.03
C PRO A 107 8.40 19.55 -6.98
N ILE A 108 7.74 19.70 -8.13
CA ILE A 108 6.28 19.75 -8.22
C ILE A 108 5.65 18.40 -7.87
N ALA A 109 6.21 17.28 -8.34
CA ALA A 109 5.73 15.94 -8.03
C ALA A 109 5.90 15.63 -6.54
N LYS A 110 7.07 15.95 -5.96
CA LYS A 110 7.34 15.79 -4.53
C LYS A 110 6.35 16.58 -3.64
N ARG A 111 6.08 17.85 -3.98
CA ARG A 111 5.09 18.67 -3.25
C ARG A 111 3.65 18.20 -3.43
N ALA A 112 3.36 17.42 -4.46
CA ALA A 112 2.00 16.95 -4.77
C ALA A 112 1.65 15.62 -4.09
N ARG A 113 2.63 14.87 -3.57
CA ARG A 113 2.45 13.53 -2.97
C ARG A 113 1.31 13.43 -1.95
N THR A 114 1.14 14.46 -1.14
CA THR A 114 0.10 14.52 -0.09
C THR A 114 -1.07 15.43 -0.43
N LYS A 115 -1.07 16.04 -1.63
CA LYS A 115 -2.07 17.04 -2.05
C LYS A 115 -3.13 16.47 -2.99
N ARG A 116 -2.82 15.35 -3.66
CA ARG A 116 -3.72 14.72 -4.62
C ARG A 116 -4.02 13.30 -4.14
N SER A 117 -5.29 13.01 -3.90
CA SER A 117 -5.73 11.66 -3.58
C SER A 117 -5.52 10.74 -4.79
N PRO A 118 -5.06 9.49 -4.63
CA PRO A 118 -4.88 8.51 -5.71
C PRO A 118 -6.17 8.06 -6.45
N GLY A 119 -7.29 8.78 -6.35
CA GLY A 119 -8.59 8.30 -6.85
C GLY A 119 -9.62 9.39 -7.10
N LYS A 120 -9.21 10.58 -7.56
CA LYS A 120 -10.11 11.61 -8.09
C LYS A 120 -9.55 12.21 -9.37
#